data_AF-A0A5R2MV69-F1
#
_entry.id   AF-A0A5R2MV69-F1
#
_cell.length_a   1.000
_cell.length_b   1.000
_cell.length_c   1.000
_cell.angle_alpha   90.00
_cell.angle_beta   90.00
_cell.angle_gamma   90.00
#
_symmetry.space_group_name_H-M   'P 1'
#
loop_
_entity.id
_entity.type
_entity.pdbx_description
1 polymer ?
#
loop_
_entity_poly.entity_id
_entity_poly.type
_entity_poly.pdbx_seq_one_letter_code
_entity_poly.pdbx_strand_id
1 'polypeptide(L)'
;FEQFPTLAKNLGPELGTTSILQQINVFRGDMDKRGGRGSHDMASWQGFFDEIHKIGQITNPVKAEDVCTNDLIPAANDFDKAKVKADADGVKLSEENGRGRVGEK
;
A
#
# COMPACT_ATOMS: atom_id res chain seq x y z
N PHE A 1 -7.30 -11.76 -13.19
CA PHE A 1 -8.13 -12.97 -13.23
C PHE A 1 -8.20 -13.61 -14.63
N GLU A 2 -7.99 -12.90 -15.74
CA GLU A 2 -7.88 -13.53 -17.08
C GLU A 2 -6.80 -14.61 -17.17
N GLN A 3 -5.66 -14.38 -16.54
CA GLN A 3 -4.54 -15.33 -16.49
C GLN A 3 -4.82 -16.55 -15.57
N PHE A 4 -5.91 -16.52 -14.79
CA PHE A 4 -6.26 -17.54 -13.79
C PHE A 4 -7.77 -17.87 -13.81
N PRO A 5 -8.29 -18.43 -14.92
CA PRO A 5 -9.73 -18.63 -15.14
C PRO A 5 -10.39 -19.60 -14.13
N THR A 6 -9.63 -20.56 -13.59
CA THR A 6 -10.08 -21.44 -12.51
C THR A 6 -10.27 -20.72 -11.18
N LEU A 7 -9.45 -19.69 -10.92
CA LEU A 7 -9.56 -18.89 -9.69
C LEU A 7 -10.81 -17.99 -9.75
N ALA A 8 -11.12 -17.44 -10.91
CA ALA A 8 -12.34 -16.65 -11.14
C ALA A 8 -13.63 -17.48 -11.02
N LYS A 9 -13.59 -18.76 -11.42
CA LYS A 9 -14.74 -19.67 -11.34
C LYS A 9 -15.06 -20.10 -9.89
N ASN A 10 -14.07 -20.06 -9.01
CA ASN A 10 -14.18 -20.55 -7.63
C ASN A 10 -14.29 -19.42 -6.58
N LEU A 11 -14.00 -18.18 -6.95
CA LEU A 11 -14.06 -17.01 -6.07
C LEU A 11 -15.07 -16.01 -6.64
N GLY A 12 -16.21 -15.83 -5.96
CA GLY A 12 -17.12 -14.72 -6.26
C GLY A 12 -16.47 -13.36 -5.97
N PRO A 13 -17.03 -12.25 -6.49
CA PRO A 13 -16.49 -10.89 -6.30
C PRO A 13 -16.19 -10.53 -4.83
N GLU A 14 -17.03 -11.02 -3.92
CA GLU A 14 -16.88 -10.82 -2.46
C GLU A 14 -15.65 -11.55 -1.89
N LEU A 15 -15.45 -12.82 -2.28
CA LEU A 15 -14.31 -13.62 -1.80
C LEU A 15 -12.99 -13.08 -2.38
N GLY A 16 -12.99 -12.69 -3.65
CA GLY A 16 -11.84 -12.06 -4.30
C GLY A 16 -11.45 -10.74 -3.62
N THR A 17 -12.43 -9.87 -3.36
CA THR A 17 -12.20 -8.59 -2.66
C THR A 17 -11.69 -8.81 -1.24
N THR A 18 -12.29 -9.74 -0.50
CA THR A 18 -11.88 -10.06 0.88
C THR A 18 -10.44 -10.58 0.93
N SER A 19 -10.06 -11.45 -0.01
CA SER A 19 -8.69 -11.96 -0.11
C SER A 19 -7.68 -10.84 -0.33
N ILE A 20 -7.98 -9.89 -1.22
CA ILE A 20 -7.12 -8.72 -1.47
C ILE A 20 -7.03 -7.84 -0.22
N LEU A 21 -8.15 -7.58 0.46
CA LEU A 21 -8.15 -6.77 1.70
C LEU A 21 -7.35 -7.43 2.82
N GLN A 22 -7.45 -8.75 2.99
CA GLN A 22 -6.63 -9.52 3.92
C GLN A 22 -5.14 -9.39 3.57
N GLN A 23 -4.79 -9.53 2.30
CA GLN A 23 -3.41 -9.37 1.83
C GLN A 23 -2.88 -7.94 2.06
N ILE A 24 -3.70 -6.91 1.80
CA ILE A 24 -3.35 -5.52 2.10
C ILE A 24 -3.13 -5.31 3.61
N ASN A 25 -3.93 -5.94 4.46
CA ASN A 25 -3.75 -5.86 5.91
C ASN A 25 -2.43 -6.46 6.38
N VAL A 26 -1.88 -7.43 5.65
CA VAL A 26 -0.53 -7.97 5.90
C VAL A 26 0.54 -6.98 5.42
N PHE A 27 0.43 -6.51 4.17
CA PHE A 27 1.50 -5.70 3.55
C PHE A 27 1.60 -4.26 4.07
N ARG A 28 0.51 -3.68 4.57
CA ARG A 28 0.54 -2.31 5.11
C ARG A 28 1.36 -2.20 6.41
N GLY A 29 1.65 -3.34 7.06
CA GLY A 29 2.30 -3.40 8.37
C GLY A 29 1.38 -2.95 9.51
N ASP A 30 1.96 -2.79 10.70
CA ASP A 30 1.26 -2.33 11.90
C ASP A 30 0.98 -0.82 11.82
N MET A 31 -0.25 -0.45 11.49
CA MET A 31 -0.63 0.95 11.30
C MET A 31 -0.71 1.74 12.60
N ASP A 32 -0.92 1.08 13.75
CA ASP A 32 -1.05 1.74 15.05
C ASP A 32 0.31 2.23 15.56
N LYS A 33 1.41 1.60 15.09
CA LYS A 33 2.79 2.00 15.40
C LYS A 33 3.36 3.02 14.43
N ARG A 34 2.59 3.47 13.42
CA ARG A 34 3.05 4.38 12.35
C ARG A 34 2.46 5.77 12.51
N GLY A 35 3.14 6.77 11.96
CA GLY A 35 2.67 8.16 11.92
C GLY A 35 1.56 8.44 10.89
N GLY A 36 0.94 7.40 10.33
CA GLY A 36 -0.01 7.48 9.23
C GLY A 36 0.46 6.75 7.96
N ARG A 37 -0.41 6.70 6.96
CA ARG A 37 -0.08 6.08 5.68
C ARG A 37 0.98 6.92 4.97
N GLY A 38 2.02 6.24 4.47
CA GLY A 38 3.17 6.90 3.83
C GLY A 38 4.26 7.38 4.78
N SER A 39 4.13 7.18 6.11
CA SER A 39 5.17 7.57 7.05
C SER A 39 6.49 6.83 6.78
N HIS A 40 7.58 7.58 6.74
CA HIS A 40 8.95 7.07 6.67
C HIS A 40 9.42 6.70 8.08
N ASP A 41 9.88 5.46 8.26
CA ASP A 41 10.68 5.09 9.42
C ASP A 41 12.14 5.50 9.14
N MET A 42 12.58 6.58 9.79
CA MET A 42 13.88 7.20 9.53
C MET A 42 15.04 6.25 9.87
N ALA A 43 14.89 5.40 10.89
CA ALA A 43 15.93 4.43 11.26
C ALA A 43 16.10 3.37 10.16
N SER A 44 14.97 2.87 9.62
CA SER A 44 15.00 1.92 8.51
C SER A 44 15.59 2.54 7.23
N TRP A 45 15.26 3.80 6.92
CA TRP A 45 15.84 4.51 5.77
C TRP A 45 17.33 4.75 5.93
N GLN A 46 17.78 5.19 7.11
CA GLN A 46 19.20 5.35 7.37
C GLN A 46 19.94 4.03 7.21
N GLY A 47 19.42 2.94 7.80
CA GLY A 47 20.01 1.60 7.65
C GLY A 47 20.08 1.13 6.19
N PHE A 48 19.06 1.43 5.37
CA PHE A 48 19.10 1.17 3.93
C PHE A 48 20.23 1.95 3.25
N PHE A 49 20.35 3.26 3.49
CA PHE A 49 21.39 4.09 2.91
C PHE A 49 22.80 3.65 3.33
N ASP A 50 22.97 3.26 4.59
CA ASP A 50 24.22 2.75 5.14
C ASP A 50 24.63 1.43 4.45
N GLU A 51 23.70 0.48 4.29
CA GLU A 51 23.99 -0.80 3.64
C GLU A 51 24.31 -0.65 2.15
N ILE A 52 23.59 0.21 1.41
CA ILE A 52 23.90 0.42 -0.01
C ILE A 52 25.23 1.15 -0.22
N HIS A 53 25.65 1.99 0.73
CA HIS A 53 27.00 2.60 0.73
C HIS A 53 28.06 1.54 1.00
N LYS A 54 27.86 0.71 2.03
CA LYS A 54 28.77 -0.37 2.43
C LYS A 54 29.02 -1.40 1.33
N ILE A 55 28.01 -1.74 0.52
CA ILE A 55 28.18 -2.65 -0.63
C ILE A 55 28.72 -1.94 -1.90
N GLY A 56 28.94 -0.62 -1.83
CA GLY A 56 29.48 0.17 -2.93
C GLY A 56 28.49 0.52 -4.04
N GLN A 57 27.18 0.38 -3.81
CA GLN A 57 26.16 0.80 -4.78
C GLN A 57 26.07 2.33 -4.89
N ILE A 58 26.45 3.05 -3.83
CA ILE A 58 26.68 4.50 -3.83
C ILE A 58 28.06 4.81 -3.26
N THR A 59 28.66 5.92 -3.67
CA THR A 59 30.02 6.33 -3.25
C THR A 59 30.01 7.27 -2.05
N ASN A 60 29.00 8.14 -1.95
CA ASN A 60 28.85 9.10 -0.86
C ASN A 60 27.78 8.64 0.12
N PRO A 61 27.98 8.80 1.43
CA PRO A 61 26.95 8.50 2.41
C PRO A 61 25.74 9.44 2.22
N VAL A 62 24.54 8.92 2.47
CA VAL A 62 23.29 9.68 2.43
C VAL A 62 22.71 9.71 3.84
N LYS A 63 22.39 10.90 4.32
CA LYS A 63 21.65 11.08 5.56
C LYS A 63 20.16 11.07 5.25
N ALA A 64 19.40 10.21 5.94
CA ALA A 64 17.99 10.01 5.65
C ALA A 64 17.17 11.30 5.79
N GLU A 65 17.45 12.13 6.80
CA GLU A 65 16.74 13.40 7.04
C GLU A 65 16.90 14.43 5.91
N ASP A 66 17.94 14.30 5.08
CA ASP A 66 18.19 15.24 3.98
C ASP A 66 17.32 14.93 2.76
N VAL A 67 16.74 13.72 2.69
CA VAL A 67 15.98 13.22 1.51
C VAL A 67 14.60 12.67 1.86
N CYS A 68 14.34 12.37 3.13
CA CYS A 68 13.06 11.89 3.63
C CYS A 68 12.51 12.86 4.68
N THR A 69 11.23 13.17 4.58
CA THR A 69 10.50 13.94 5.60
C THR A 69 9.12 13.34 5.84
N ASN A 70 8.60 13.56 7.05
CA ASN A 70 7.24 13.22 7.42
C ASN A 70 6.34 14.46 7.62
N ASP A 71 6.82 15.67 7.32
CA ASP A 71 6.12 16.92 7.66
C ASP A 71 4.72 17.02 7.03
N LEU A 72 4.54 16.43 5.85
CA LEU A 72 3.26 16.44 5.12
C LEU A 72 2.36 15.24 5.47
N ILE A 73 2.87 14.25 6.20
CA ILE A 73 2.15 13.02 6.51
C ILE A 73 0.93 13.29 7.41
N PRO A 74 1.01 14.10 8.48
CA PRO A 74 -0.16 14.40 9.31
C PRO A 74 -1.30 15.02 8.49
N ALA A 75 -1.02 16.09 7.74
CA ALA A 75 -2.03 16.77 6.92
C ALA A 75 -2.60 15.85 5.83
N ALA A 76 -1.77 15.02 5.18
CA ALA A 76 -2.22 14.05 4.20
C ALA A 76 -3.12 12.94 4.80
N ASN A 77 -3.04 12.70 6.11
CA ASN A 77 -3.84 11.70 6.82
C ASN A 77 -5.03 12.29 7.61
N ASP A 78 -5.25 13.60 7.53
CA ASP A 78 -6.34 14.33 8.21
C ASP A 78 -7.61 14.46 7.35
N PHE A 79 -7.84 13.49 6.47
CA PHE A 79 -9.10 13.39 5.74
C PHE A 79 -10.20 12.79 6.62
N ASP A 80 -11.46 12.98 6.23
CA ASP A 80 -12.61 12.37 6.89
C ASP A 80 -12.60 10.84 6.70
N LYS A 81 -11.99 10.14 7.65
CA LYS A 81 -11.87 8.68 7.67
C LYS A 81 -13.23 8.00 7.75
N ALA A 82 -14.21 8.61 8.41
CA ALA A 82 -15.56 8.06 8.54
C ALA A 82 -16.29 8.12 7.20
N LYS A 83 -16.21 9.27 6.51
CA LYS A 83 -16.73 9.41 5.14
C LYS A 83 -16.05 8.46 4.17
N VAL A 84 -14.72 8.37 4.19
CA VAL A 84 -13.97 7.44 3.30
C VAL A 84 -14.42 6.00 3.55
N LYS A 85 -14.61 5.60 4.81
CA LYS A 85 -15.13 4.27 5.13
C LYS A 85 -16.56 4.08 4.62
N ALA A 86 -17.46 5.04 4.87
CA ALA A 86 -18.85 4.94 4.42
C ALA A 86 -18.96 4.88 2.89
N ASP A 87 -18.19 5.72 2.19
CA ASP A 87 -18.13 5.72 0.74
C ASP A 87 -17.59 4.38 0.21
N ALA A 88 -16.57 3.80 0.85
CA ALA A 88 -16.00 2.49 0.48
C ALA A 88 -16.97 1.32 0.75
N ASP A 89 -17.62 1.30 1.91
CA ASP A 89 -18.59 0.26 2.29
C ASP A 89 -19.83 0.30 1.38
N GLY A 90 -20.18 1.49 0.85
CA GLY A 90 -21.31 1.69 -0.06
C GLY A 90 -21.03 1.28 -1.51
N VAL A 91 -19.79 0.94 -1.88
CA VAL A 91 -19.45 0.53 -3.25
C VAL A 91 -20.08 -0.82 -3.57
N LYS A 92 -20.91 -0.86 -4.61
CA LYS A 92 -21.39 -2.12 -5.18
C LYS A 92 -20.28 -2.79 -6.00
N LEU A 93 -19.90 -3.99 -5.61
CA LEU A 93 -19.01 -4.83 -6.41
C LEU A 93 -19.75 -5.27 -7.67
N SER A 94 -19.37 -4.75 -8.84
CA SER A 94 -19.82 -5.30 -10.12
C SER A 94 -19.11 -6.64 -10.40
N GLU A 95 -19.65 -7.45 -11.32
CA GLU A 95 -18.96 -8.64 -11.83
C GLU A 95 -17.57 -8.30 -12.41
N GLU A 96 -17.40 -7.05 -12.88
CA GLU A 96 -16.15 -6.49 -13.38
C GLU A 96 -15.18 -6.06 -12.28
N ASN A 97 -15.64 -5.64 -11.09
CA ASN A 97 -14.74 -5.27 -9.97
C ASN A 97 -14.06 -6.49 -9.33
N GLY A 98 -14.51 -7.71 -9.65
CA GLY A 98 -13.77 -8.97 -9.42
C GLY A 98 -12.73 -9.27 -10.51
N ARG A 99 -12.73 -8.54 -11.63
CA ARG A 99 -11.81 -8.67 -12.75
C ARG A 99 -10.95 -7.41 -12.84
N GLY A 100 -9.73 -7.45 -12.30
CA GLY A 100 -8.76 -6.38 -12.48
C GLY A 100 -8.69 -5.92 -13.96
N ARG A 101 -8.71 -4.60 -14.17
CA ARG A 101 -8.80 -3.92 -15.49
C ARG A 101 -8.03 -4.67 -16.57
N VAL A 102 -8.75 -5.12 -17.58
CA VAL A 102 -8.17 -5.52 -18.87
C VAL A 102 -8.37 -4.34 -19.80
N GLY A 103 -7.26 -3.74 -20.21
CA GLY A 103 -7.29 -2.66 -21.19
C GLY A 103 -7.85 -3.15 -22.52
N GLU A 104 -8.65 -2.29 -23.15
CA GLU A 104 -9.08 -2.43 -24.54
C GLU A 104 -7.88 -2.71 -25.46
N LYS A 105 -7.92 -3.84 -26.16
CA LYS A 105 -7.52 -3.99 -27.56
C LYS A 105 -8.35 -5.08 -28.23
#